data_AF-A0A521R6U1-F1
#
_entry.id   AF-A0A521R6U1-F1
#
_cell.length_a   1.000
_cell.length_b   1.000
_cell.length_c   1.000
_cell.angle_alpha   90.00
_cell.angle_beta   90.00
_cell.angle_gamma   90.00
#
_symmetry.space_group_name_H-M   'P 1'
#
loop_
_entity.id
_entity.type
_entity.pdbx_description
1 polymer ?
#
loop_
_entity_poly.entity_id
_entity_poly.type
_entity_poly.pdbx_seq_one_letter_code
_entity_poly.pdbx_strand_id
1 'polypeptide(L)' 'MSTHQLVAGHVEAALAEAGSKGISDDVVARCLLSEAIRIFQRSRPNDDIAAELTAAADNLDEASPLAFIRP' A
#
# COMPACT_ATOMS: atom_id res chain seq x y z
N MET A 1 -8.86 15.21 -5.65
CA MET A 1 -8.27 14.28 -4.69
C MET A 1 -8.56 12.87 -5.17
N SER A 2 -7.55 12.12 -5.59
CA SER A 2 -7.71 10.71 -5.96
C SER A 2 -7.73 9.81 -4.72
N THR A 3 -8.24 8.57 -4.85
CA THR A 3 -8.18 7.58 -3.77
C THR A 3 -6.74 7.34 -3.31
N HIS A 4 -5.77 7.38 -4.22
CA HIS A 4 -4.35 7.32 -3.89
C HIS A 4 -3.92 8.47 -2.97
N GLN A 5 -4.30 9.71 -3.30
CA GLN A 5 -3.97 10.89 -2.47
C GLN A 5 -4.60 10.81 -1.07
N LEU A 6 -5.81 10.24 -0.95
CA LEU A 6 -6.44 10.01 0.34
C LEU A 6 -5.64 9.02 1.19
N VAL A 7 -5.25 7.87 0.60
CA VAL A 7 -4.48 6.85 1.32
C VAL A 7 -3.10 7.38 1.70
N ALA A 8 -2.41 8.07 0.78
CA ALA A 8 -1.12 8.68 1.04
C ALA A 8 -1.15 9.63 2.25
N GLY A 9 -2.19 10.47 2.37
CA GLY A 9 -2.34 11.36 3.53
C GLY A 9 -2.44 10.61 4.87
N HIS A 10 -3.10 9.45 4.90
CA HIS A 10 -3.15 8.60 6.10
C HIS A 10 -1.83 7.86 6.37
N VAL A 11 -1.11 7.45 5.33
CA VAL A 11 0.21 6.83 5.45
C VAL A 11 1.22 7.82 6.04
N GLU A 12 1.26 9.06 5.53
CA GLU A 12 2.13 10.12 6.07
C GLU A 12 1.83 10.42 7.54
N ALA A 13 0.55 10.47 7.93
CA ALA A 13 0.17 10.65 9.33
C ALA A 13 0.64 9.48 10.22
N ALA A 14 0.54 8.25 9.74
CA ALA A 14 1.02 7.07 10.46
C ALA A 14 2.55 7.06 10.62
N LEU A 15 3.29 7.44 9.58
CA LEU A 15 4.76 7.58 9.63
C LEU A 15 5.19 8.66 10.63
N ALA A 16 4.54 9.82 10.62
CA ALA A 16 4.82 10.89 11.58
C ALA A 16 4.55 10.46 13.03
N GLU A 17 3.43 9.77 13.28
CA GLU A 17 3.11 9.23 14.61
C GLU A 17 4.12 8.17 15.05
N ALA A 18 4.49 7.25 14.16
CA ALA A 18 5.47 6.20 14.40
C ALA A 18 6.87 6.78 14.73
N GLY A 19 7.31 7.78 13.97
CA GLY A 19 8.56 8.50 14.20
C GLY A 19 8.62 9.15 15.58
N SER A 20 7.50 9.72 16.05
CA SER A 20 7.40 10.29 17.41
C SER A 20 7.58 9.25 18.54
N LYS A 21 7.42 7.96 18.23
CA LYS A 21 7.51 6.82 19.14
C LYS A 21 8.79 6.00 18.94
N GLY A 22 9.69 6.42 18.05
CA GLY A 22 10.91 5.67 17.72
C GLY A 22 10.66 4.39 16.92
N ILE A 23 9.50 4.26 16.27
CA ILE A 23 9.17 3.14 15.40
C ILE A 23 9.71 3.46 14.00
N SER A 24 10.48 2.55 13.41
CA SER A 24 11.05 2.74 12.07
C SER A 24 10.01 2.64 10.96
N ASP A 25 10.22 3.39 9.88
CA ASP A 25 9.38 3.38 8.68
C ASP A 25 9.19 1.97 8.09
N ASP A 26 10.22 1.10 8.11
CA ASP A 26 10.12 -0.30 7.65
C ASP A 26 9.02 -1.08 8.38
N VAL A 27 8.91 -0.89 9.71
CA VAL A 27 7.89 -1.55 10.53
C VAL A 27 6.51 -1.05 10.14
N VAL A 28 6.37 0.26 9.90
CA VAL A 28 5.10 0.86 9.43
C VAL A 28 4.73 0.31 8.05
N ALA A 29 5.68 0.26 7.11
CA ALA A 29 5.46 -0.27 5.76
C ALA A 29 4.99 -1.74 5.78
N ARG A 30 5.59 -2.58 6.63
CA ARG A 30 5.19 -3.99 6.77
C ARG A 30 3.80 -4.16 7.38
N CYS A 31 3.43 -3.30 8.33
CA CYS A 31 2.07 -3.24 8.87
C CYS A 31 1.06 -2.80 7.81
N LEU A 32 1.38 -1.77 7.02
CA LEU A 32 0.52 -1.30 5.92
C LEU A 32 0.31 -2.39 4.86
N LEU A 33 1.38 -3.10 4.47
CA LEU A 33 1.28 -4.22 3.53
C LEU A 33 0.39 -5.36 4.09
N SER A 34 0.53 -5.66 5.38
CA SER A 34 -0.31 -6.68 6.05
C SER A 34 -1.80 -6.31 6.01
N GLU A 35 -2.12 -5.04 6.26
CA GLU A 35 -3.50 -4.54 6.17
C GLU A 35 -4.04 -4.55 4.73
N ALA A 36 -3.21 -4.21 3.74
CA ALA A 36 -3.60 -4.29 2.34
C ALA A 36 -3.93 -5.74 1.92
N ILE A 37 -3.07 -6.70 2.30
CA ILE A 37 -3.29 -8.13 2.04
C ILE A 37 -4.60 -8.61 2.71
N ARG A 38 -4.81 -8.25 3.99
CA ARG A 38 -6.04 -8.59 4.73
C ARG A 38 -7.31 -8.07 4.05
N ILE A 39 -7.24 -6.90 3.41
CA ILE A 39 -8.36 -6.33 2.66
C ILE A 39 -8.57 -7.09 1.34
N PHE A 40 -7.51 -7.39 0.58
CA PHE A 40 -7.64 -8.12 -0.69
C PHE A 40 -8.15 -9.55 -0.51
N GLN A 41 -7.75 -10.23 0.57
CA GLN A 41 -8.21 -11.59 0.90
C GLN A 41 -9.73 -11.70 1.10
N ARG A 42 -10.46 -10.57 1.23
CA ARG A 42 -11.93 -10.58 1.30
C ARG A 42 -12.59 -10.99 0.00
N SER A 43 -11.90 -10.84 -1.14
CA SER A 43 -12.49 -11.06 -2.46
C SER A 43 -11.55 -11.66 -3.50
N ARG A 44 -10.27 -11.90 -3.17
CA ARG A 44 -9.27 -12.46 -4.08
C ARG A 44 -8.52 -13.65 -3.46
N PRO A 45 -8.16 -14.68 -4.24
CA PRO A 45 -7.24 -15.71 -3.81
C PRO A 45 -5.82 -15.16 -3.64
N ASN A 46 -4.98 -15.83 -2.86
CA ASN A 46 -3.61 -15.38 -2.57
C ASN A 46 -2.74 -15.24 -3.81
N ASP A 47 -2.92 -16.10 -4.83
CA ASP A 47 -2.12 -16.05 -6.06
C ASP A 47 -2.37 -14.75 -6.85
N ASP A 48 -3.63 -14.32 -6.94
CA ASP A 48 -3.99 -13.04 -7.56
C ASP A 48 -3.41 -11.84 -6.79
N ILE A 49 -3.37 -11.94 -5.46
CA ILE A 49 -2.77 -10.90 -4.60
C ILE A 49 -1.26 -10.83 -4.83
N ALA A 50 -0.58 -11.97 -4.91
CA ALA A 50 0.85 -12.03 -5.17
C ALA A 50 1.22 -11.44 -6.54
N ALA A 51 0.41 -11.74 -7.58
CA ALA A 51 0.59 -11.17 -8.91
C ALA A 51 0.39 -9.63 -8.91
N GLU A 52 -0.65 -9.14 -8.24
CA GLU A 52 -0.92 -7.69 -8.10
C GLU A 52 0.23 -6.99 -7.36
N LEU A 53 0.73 -7.55 -6.25
CA LEU A 53 1.83 -6.96 -5.48
C LEU A 53 3.14 -6.93 -6.27
N THR A 54 3.44 -7.98 -7.04
CA THR A 54 4.60 -8.03 -7.92
C THR A 54 4.51 -6.94 -8.99
N ALA A 55 3.35 -6.85 -9.66
CA ALA A 55 3.12 -5.82 -10.66
C ALA A 55 3.20 -4.40 -10.07
N ALA A 56 2.65 -4.18 -8.86
CA ALA A 56 2.71 -2.90 -8.18
C ALA A 56 4.14 -2.52 -7.79
N ALA A 57 4.96 -3.48 -7.35
CA ALA A 57 6.37 -3.24 -7.04
C ALA A 57 7.19 -2.90 -8.30
N ASP A 58 6.92 -3.59 -9.41
CA ASP A 58 7.62 -3.37 -10.68
C ASP A 58 7.24 -2.06 -11.38
N ASN A 59 6.04 -1.51 -11.07
CA ASN A 59 5.48 -0.33 -11.73
C ASN A 59 5.19 0.82 -10.74
N LEU A 60 5.87 0.85 -9.59
CA LEU A 60 5.72 1.93 -8.63
C LEU A 60 6.29 3.23 -9.22
N ASP A 61 5.44 4.02 -9.87
CA ASP A 61 5.80 5.34 -10.37
C ASP A 61 5.52 6.38 -9.28
N GLU A 62 6.57 7.04 -8.79
CA GLU A 62 6.46 8.11 -7.78
C GLU A 62 5.60 9.30 -8.27
N ALA A 63 5.33 9.40 -9.58
CA ALA A 63 4.60 10.49 -10.20
C ALA A 63 3.18 10.16 -10.70
N SER A 64 2.74 8.90 -10.74
CA SER A 64 1.46 8.53 -11.36
C SER A 64 0.71 7.42 -10.61
N PRO A 65 -0.58 7.61 -10.24
CA PRO A 65 -1.36 6.55 -9.62
C PRO A 65 -1.47 5.36 -10.56
N LEU A 66 -1.14 4.15 -10.07
CA LEU A 66 -1.43 2.88 -10.73
C LEU A 66 -2.87 2.90 -11.26
N ALA A 67 -3.01 3.15 -12.56
CA ALA A 67 -4.27 2.98 -13.25
C ALA A 67 -4.53 1.47 -13.22
N PHE A 68 -5.56 1.04 -12.50
CA PHE A 68 -6.07 -0.32 -12.55
C PHE A 68 -6.43 -0.66 -14.02
N ILE A 69 -5.47 -1.17 -14.80
CA ILE A 69 -5.73 -1.70 -16.12
C ILE A 69 -6.18 -3.13 -15.91
N ARG A 70 -7.48 -3.37 -16.01
CA ARG A 70 -8.00 -4.71 -16.28
C ARG A 70 -8.21 -4.86 -17.80
N PRO A 71 -7.92 -6.04 -18.40
CA PRO A 71 -8.37 -6.38 -19.75
C PRO A 71 -9.89 -6.38 -19.88
#